data_AF-A0A397JAC2-F1
#
_entry.id   AF-A0A397JAC2-F1
#
_cell.length_a   1.000
_cell.length_b   1.000
_cell.length_c   1.000
_cell.angle_alpha   90.00
_cell.angle_beta   90.00
_cell.angle_gamma   90.00
#
_symmetry.space_group_name_H-M   'P 1'
#
loop_
_entity.id
_entity.type
_entity.pdbx_description
1 polymer ?
#
loop_
_entity_poly.entity_id
_entity_poly.type
_entity_poly.pdbx_seq_one_letter_code
_entity_poly.pdbx_strand_id
1 'polypeptide(L)'
;MFEIYAATRVPSICEDRPTGPGDKEIDIKGMKKGVKFIIECKNWRTKNIDHSIINQIERVLSRQSNGTIGIVAAPSMNRYTPGAKKTARTSIYNVILRYITQIYYFYYCPTISAPSISPPVISPSSRVVSGVSGVSEDSKS
;
A
#
# COMPACT_ATOMS: atom_id res chain seq x y z
N MET A 1 -19.54 14.75 -3.07
CA MET A 1 -19.27 13.45 -2.41
C MET A 1 -17.78 13.16 -2.54
N PHE A 2 -17.04 12.96 -1.44
CA PHE A 2 -15.63 12.52 -1.50
C PHE A 2 -15.61 10.99 -1.44
N GLU A 3 -15.09 10.32 -2.45
CA GLU A 3 -14.79 8.88 -2.37
C GLU A 3 -13.31 8.72 -2.01
N ILE A 4 -13.05 8.05 -0.89
CA ILE A 4 -11.70 7.72 -0.45
C ILE A 4 -11.52 6.25 -0.83
N TYR A 5 -10.88 6.01 -1.97
CA TYR A 5 -10.39 4.69 -2.31
C TYR A 5 -9.05 4.51 -1.61
N ALA A 6 -9.05 3.85 -0.45
CA ALA A 6 -7.83 3.29 0.11
C ALA A 6 -7.49 1.99 -0.66
N ALA A 7 -7.28 2.12 -1.97
CA ALA A 7 -6.50 1.17 -2.72
C ALA A 7 -5.09 1.75 -2.73
N THR A 8 -4.08 0.93 -2.46
CA THR A 8 -2.64 1.29 -2.46
C THR A 8 -2.11 1.75 -3.84
N ARG A 9 -2.96 2.28 -4.73
CA ARG A 9 -2.64 2.77 -6.08
C ARG A 9 -3.53 3.94 -6.51
N VAL A 10 -3.59 5.00 -5.71
CA VAL A 10 -3.94 6.31 -6.27
C VAL A 10 -2.62 6.97 -6.69
N PRO A 11 -2.38 7.24 -7.99
CA PRO A 11 -1.06 7.66 -8.50
C PRO A 11 -0.57 9.03 -8.00
N SER A 12 -1.38 9.74 -7.21
CA SER A 12 -1.05 11.05 -6.62
C SER A 12 -0.94 11.04 -5.09
N ILE A 13 -0.99 9.88 -4.43
CA ILE A 13 -0.64 9.76 -3.01
C ILE A 13 0.85 9.47 -2.97
N CYS A 14 1.65 10.46 -2.57
CA CYS A 14 3.04 10.21 -2.23
C CYS A 14 3.04 9.33 -0.98
N GLU A 15 3.38 8.05 -1.14
CA GLU A 15 3.69 7.17 -0.03
C GLU A 15 4.98 7.66 0.64
N ASP A 16 4.86 8.49 1.67
CA ASP A 16 5.89 8.54 2.70
C ASP A 16 5.85 7.19 3.42
N ARG A 17 6.80 6.31 3.09
CA ARG A 17 6.90 4.94 3.61
C ARG A 17 6.69 4.90 5.13
N PRO A 18 5.96 3.89 5.67
CA PRO A 18 5.82 3.73 7.10
C PRO A 18 7.17 3.37 7.71
N THR A 19 7.79 4.32 8.42
CA THR A 19 8.96 4.04 9.27
C THR A 19 8.49 3.29 10.51
N GLY A 20 8.65 1.97 10.53
CA GLY A 20 8.66 1.13 11.73
C GLY A 20 7.30 0.80 12.38
N PRO A 21 7.30 -0.18 13.31
CA PRO A 21 6.13 -0.55 14.10
C PRO A 21 5.95 0.45 15.25
N GLY A 22 4.82 1.14 15.26
CA GLY A 22 4.46 2.10 16.30
C GLY A 22 3.43 3.06 15.78
N ASP A 23 2.34 3.22 16.53
CA ASP A 23 1.17 4.05 16.23
C ASP A 23 1.58 5.46 15.81
N LYS A 24 1.74 5.65 14.50
CA LYS A 24 1.87 6.98 13.92
C LYS A 24 0.46 7.50 13.74
N GLU A 25 0.22 8.63 14.39
CA GLU A 25 -1.04 9.36 14.59
C GLU A 25 -1.92 9.59 13.33
N ILE A 26 -1.41 9.29 12.13
CA ILE A 26 -2.07 9.50 10.83
C ILE A 26 -1.70 8.35 9.88
N ASP A 27 -2.73 7.70 9.34
CA ASP A 27 -2.58 6.60 8.39
C ASP A 27 -2.29 7.07 6.95
N ILE A 28 -2.92 8.16 6.49
CA ILE A 28 -2.78 8.64 5.10
C ILE A 28 -2.56 10.14 5.07
N LYS A 29 -1.67 10.58 4.20
CA LYS A 29 -1.49 12.00 3.86
C LYS A 29 -1.66 12.16 2.35
N GLY A 30 -2.19 13.29 1.92
CA GLY A 30 -2.32 13.57 0.50
C GLY A 30 -2.64 15.03 0.20
N MET A 31 -2.76 15.31 -1.09
CA MET A 31 -3.14 16.62 -1.59
C MET A 31 -4.16 16.45 -2.71
N LYS A 32 -5.20 17.28 -2.73
CA LYS A 32 -6.17 17.32 -3.82
C LYS A 32 -6.52 18.77 -4.14
N LYS A 33 -6.37 19.15 -5.41
CA LYS A 33 -6.63 20.52 -5.90
C LYS A 33 -5.92 21.60 -5.05
N GLY A 34 -4.66 21.37 -4.70
CA GLY A 34 -3.87 22.29 -3.88
C GLY A 34 -4.17 22.26 -2.37
N VAL A 35 -5.16 21.47 -1.92
CA VAL A 35 -5.50 21.35 -0.49
C VAL A 35 -4.87 20.09 0.07
N LYS A 36 -4.05 20.25 1.12
CA LYS A 36 -3.50 19.12 1.87
C LYS A 36 -4.59 18.48 2.73
N PHE A 37 -4.60 17.17 2.81
CA PHE A 37 -5.44 16.42 3.74
C PHE A 37 -4.64 15.34 4.46
N ILE A 38 -5.09 15.02 5.67
CA ILE A 38 -4.61 13.92 6.48
C ILE A 38 -5.80 13.06 6.89
N ILE A 39 -5.61 11.74 6.93
CA ILE A 39 -6.68 10.79 7.24
C ILE A 39 -6.20 9.88 8.36
N GLU A 40 -7.00 9.82 9.41
CA GLU A 40 -6.90 8.81 10.46
C GLU A 40 -8.02 7.79 10.26
N CYS A 41 -7.65 6.53 10.11
CA CYS A 41 -8.54 5.41 9.88
C CYS A 41 -8.68 4.60 11.17
N LYS A 42 -9.91 4.34 11.60
CA LYS A 42 -10.18 3.47 12.74
C LYS A 42 -11.11 2.33 12.32
N ASN A 43 -10.62 1.11 12.48
CA ASN A 43 -11.36 -0.13 12.21
C ASN A 43 -11.46 -0.97 13.49
N TRP A 44 -12.22 -0.49 14.47
CA TRP A 44 -12.45 -1.24 15.70
C TRP A 44 -13.64 -2.19 15.53
N ARG A 45 -13.62 -3.38 16.10
CA ARG A 45 -14.78 -4.29 15.97
C ARG A 45 -15.93 -3.94 16.91
N THR A 46 -15.61 -3.39 18.08
CA THR A 46 -16.57 -3.25 19.19
C THR A 46 -16.60 -1.85 19.80
N LYS A 47 -15.75 -0.94 19.35
CA LYS A 47 -15.58 0.38 19.96
C LYS A 47 -16.09 1.50 19.05
N ASN A 48 -16.89 2.40 19.60
CA ASN A 48 -17.31 3.63 18.92
C ASN A 48 -16.17 4.66 18.87
N ILE A 49 -16.23 5.56 17.89
CA ILE A 49 -15.26 6.64 17.79
C ILE A 49 -15.63 7.73 18.79
N ASP A 50 -14.80 7.87 19.82
CA ASP A 50 -14.92 8.88 20.86
C ASP A 50 -14.15 10.17 20.49
N HIS A 51 -14.24 11.18 21.34
CA HIS A 51 -13.60 12.48 21.11
C HIS A 51 -12.07 12.41 21.15
N SER A 52 -11.46 11.35 21.69
CA SER A 52 -10.00 11.23 21.77
C SER A 52 -9.37 11.17 20.39
N ILE A 53 -10.02 10.50 19.43
CA ILE A 53 -9.57 10.42 18.04
C ILE A 53 -9.64 11.78 17.35
N ILE A 54 -10.61 12.62 17.74
CA ILE A 54 -10.72 13.98 17.20
C ILE A 54 -9.61 14.87 17.78
N ASN A 55 -9.38 14.79 19.08
CA ASN A 55 -8.28 15.53 19.73
C ASN A 55 -6.91 15.12 19.14
N GLN A 56 -6.75 13.84 18.78
CA GLN A 56 -5.56 13.31 18.15
C GLN A 56 -5.33 13.95 16.77
N ILE A 57 -6.33 13.93 15.88
CA ILE A 57 -6.17 14.57 14.56
C ILE A 57 -5.99 16.10 14.67
N GLU A 58 -6.63 16.76 15.64
CA GLU A 58 -6.42 18.20 15.90
C GLU A 58 -4.98 18.52 16.33
N ARG A 59 -4.37 17.69 17.18
CA ARG A 59 -2.95 17.83 17.54
C ARG A 59 -2.06 17.78 16.31
N VAL A 60 -2.35 16.91 15.36
CA VAL A 60 -1.59 16.86 14.11
C VAL A 60 -1.84 18.11 13.27
N LEU A 61 -3.11 18.52 13.11
CA LEU A 61 -3.49 19.71 12.34
C LEU A 61 -2.87 21.00 12.89
N SER A 62 -2.67 21.10 14.21
CA SER A 62 -1.98 22.23 14.85
C SER A 62 -0.56 22.47 14.34
N ARG A 63 0.06 21.43 13.75
CA ARG A 63 1.42 21.45 13.19
C ARG A 63 1.41 21.45 11.66
N GLN A 64 0.24 21.51 11.03
CA GLN A 64 0.12 21.54 9.57
C GLN A 64 -0.02 22.96 9.05
N SER A 65 0.16 23.12 7.74
CA SER A 65 -0.13 24.35 7.03
C SER A 65 -1.61 24.74 7.16
N ASN A 66 -1.88 26.03 7.26
CA ASN A 66 -3.24 26.57 7.28
C ASN A 66 -4.06 26.03 6.09
N GLY A 67 -5.32 25.68 6.34
CA GLY A 67 -6.21 25.11 5.33
C GLY A 67 -6.08 23.59 5.12
N THR A 68 -5.19 22.90 5.84
CA THR A 68 -5.15 21.43 5.83
C THR A 68 -6.44 20.84 6.41
N ILE A 69 -6.99 19.81 5.77
CA ILE A 69 -8.22 19.13 6.19
C ILE A 69 -7.86 17.83 6.91
N GLY A 70 -8.39 17.63 8.11
CA GLY A 70 -8.36 16.34 8.80
C GLY A 70 -9.59 15.52 8.46
N ILE A 71 -9.41 14.24 8.19
CA ILE A 71 -10.49 13.29 7.96
C ILE A 71 -10.36 12.15 8.95
N VAL A 72 -11.41 11.89 9.71
CA VAL A 72 -11.52 10.65 10.48
C VAL A 72 -12.43 9.73 9.72
N ALA A 73 -11.92 8.56 9.36
CA ALA A 73 -12.62 7.58 8.56
C ALA A 73 -12.81 6.29 9.37
N ALA A 74 -14.05 5.87 9.53
CA ALA A 74 -14.38 4.66 10.29
C ALA A 74 -15.54 3.90 9.62
N PRO A 75 -15.58 2.57 9.72
CA PRO A 75 -16.73 1.78 9.30
C PRO A 75 -18.03 2.31 9.93
N SER A 76 -19.15 2.20 9.24
CA SER A 76 -20.46 2.63 9.77
C SER A 76 -20.87 1.92 11.08
N MET A 77 -20.31 0.74 11.34
CA MET A 77 -20.46 0.01 12.59
C MET A 77 -19.77 0.72 13.78
N ASN A 78 -18.71 1.47 13.52
CA ASN A 78 -18.02 2.32 14.50
C ASN A 78 -18.66 3.70 14.54
N ARG A 79 -19.78 3.83 15.26
CA ARG A 79 -20.51 5.09 15.33
C ARG A 79 -19.64 6.18 15.96
N TYR A 80 -19.69 7.39 15.42
CA TYR A 80 -19.16 8.56 16.12
C TYR A 80 -20.07 8.87 17.30
N THR A 81 -19.50 8.87 18.51
CA THR A 81 -20.22 9.27 19.73
C THR A 81 -20.71 10.73 19.62
N PRO A 82 -21.76 11.12 20.36
CA PRO A 82 -22.17 12.53 20.44
C PRO A 82 -21.03 13.47 20.83
N GLY A 83 -20.14 13.01 21.74
CA GLY A 83 -18.92 13.74 22.13
C GLY A 83 -18.00 13.99 20.94
N ALA A 84 -17.68 12.96 20.16
CA ALA A 84 -16.84 13.10 18.96
C ALA A 84 -17.44 14.08 17.93
N LYS A 85 -18.75 13.99 17.68
CA LYS A 85 -19.46 14.91 16.77
C LYS A 85 -19.42 16.35 17.28
N LYS A 86 -19.60 16.55 18.59
CA LYS A 86 -19.53 17.87 19.21
C LYS A 86 -18.12 18.44 19.09
N THR A 87 -17.09 17.68 19.46
CA THR A 87 -15.69 18.10 19.35
C THR A 87 -15.33 18.50 17.92
N ALA A 88 -15.66 17.65 16.92
CA ALA A 88 -15.39 17.98 15.52
C ALA A 88 -16.13 19.24 15.06
N ARG A 89 -17.38 19.44 15.51
CA ARG A 89 -18.18 20.63 15.18
C ARG A 89 -17.64 21.92 15.81
N THR A 90 -17.04 21.83 17.00
CA THR A 90 -16.48 22.99 17.72
C THR A 90 -14.98 23.17 17.47
N SER A 91 -14.37 22.34 16.63
CA SER A 91 -12.97 22.43 16.29
C SER A 91 -12.66 23.75 15.58
N ILE A 92 -11.52 24.35 15.90
CA ILE A 92 -10.96 25.45 15.11
C ILE A 92 -10.30 24.96 13.81
N TYR A 93 -10.17 23.64 13.64
CA TYR A 93 -9.61 23.00 12.46
C TYR A 93 -10.71 22.40 11.57
N ASN A 94 -10.40 22.23 10.29
CA ASN A 94 -11.30 21.60 9.34
C ASN A 94 -11.28 20.08 9.51
N VAL A 95 -12.17 19.53 10.35
CA VAL A 95 -12.30 18.09 10.57
C VAL A 95 -13.57 17.52 9.93
N ILE A 96 -13.40 16.51 9.09
CA ILE A 96 -14.50 15.77 8.44
C ILE A 96 -14.62 14.40 9.11
N LEU A 97 -15.82 14.09 9.61
CA LEU A 97 -16.17 12.74 10.07
C LEU A 97 -16.78 11.96 8.91
N ARG A 98 -16.17 10.83 8.55
CA ARG A 98 -16.65 9.99 7.45
C ARG A 98 -16.96 8.58 7.91
N TYR A 99 -18.18 8.14 7.61
CA TYR A 99 -18.53 6.73 7.65
C TYR A 99 -18.15 6.05 6.33
N ILE A 100 -17.50 4.90 6.46
CA ILE A 100 -17.19 3.97 5.38
C ILE A 100 -18.26 2.86 5.43
N THR A 101 -19.06 2.76 4.37
CA THR A 101 -20.12 1.75 4.27
C THR A 101 -19.67 0.48 3.55
N GLN A 102 -18.62 0.58 2.73
CA GLN A 102 -18.08 -0.54 1.96
C GLN A 102 -16.56 -0.58 2.14
N ILE A 103 -16.04 -1.74 2.56
CA ILE A 103 -14.61 -2.01 2.70
C ILE A 103 -14.30 -3.11 1.68
N TYR A 104 -13.44 -2.80 0.72
CA TYR A 104 -12.98 -3.77 -0.27
C TYR A 104 -11.67 -4.40 0.19
N TYR A 105 -11.67 -5.71 0.39
CA TYR A 105 -10.45 -6.46 0.65
C TYR A 105 -9.78 -6.79 -0.69
N PHE A 106 -8.68 -6.11 -1.00
CA PHE A 106 -7.84 -6.49 -2.13
C PHE A 106 -6.92 -7.63 -1.70
N TYR A 107 -7.29 -8.87 -2.02
CA TYR A 107 -6.38 -9.99 -1.93
C TYR A 107 -5.40 -9.92 -3.10
N TYR A 108 -4.16 -9.53 -2.84
CA TYR A 108 -3.10 -9.64 -3.82
C TYR A 108 -2.76 -11.12 -4.02
N CYS A 109 -2.92 -11.65 -5.23
CA CYS A 109 -2.26 -12.89 -5.63
C CYS A 109 -0.77 -12.57 -5.84
N PRO A 110 0.17 -13.10 -5.04
CA PRO A 110 1.58 -12.95 -5.35
C PRO A 110 1.87 -13.71 -6.64
N THR A 111 2.21 -13.00 -7.72
CA THR A 111 2.82 -13.64 -8.89
C THR A 111 4.19 -14.15 -8.45
N ILE A 112 4.28 -15.44 -8.13
CA ILE A 112 5.56 -16.11 -7.95
C ILE A 112 6.20 -16.12 -9.33
N SER A 113 7.22 -15.28 -9.52
CA SER A 113 8.03 -15.31 -10.74
C SER A 113 8.63 -16.72 -10.85
N ALA A 114 8.16 -17.51 -11.82
CA ALA A 114 8.80 -18.78 -12.13
C ALA A 114 10.28 -18.50 -12.47
N PRO A 115 11.24 -19.29 -11.95
CA PRO A 115 12.64 -19.10 -12.31
C PRO A 115 12.78 -19.22 -13.82
N SER A 116 13.40 -18.20 -14.42
CA SER A 116 13.78 -18.20 -15.84
C SER A 116 14.78 -19.32 -16.06
N ILE A 117 14.32 -20.47 -16.55
CA ILE A 117 15.21 -21.52 -17.04
C ILE A 117 15.66 -21.06 -18.43
N SER A 118 16.94 -20.69 -18.55
CA SER A 118 17.55 -20.39 -19.84
C SER A 118 17.48 -21.62 -20.75
N PRO A 119 17.11 -21.47 -22.04
CA PRO A 119 17.23 -22.58 -22.98
C PRO A 119 18.69 -23.04 -23.10
N PRO A 120 18.94 -24.34 -23.32
CA PRO A 120 20.30 -24.87 -23.43
C PRO A 120 21.02 -24.23 -24.63
N VAL A 121 22.23 -23.73 -24.39
CA VAL A 121 23.13 -23.22 -25.42
C VAL A 121 23.63 -24.41 -26.24
N ILE A 122 23.15 -24.56 -27.47
CA ILE A 122 23.69 -25.53 -28.43
C ILE A 122 24.90 -24.86 -29.09
N SER A 123 26.12 -25.24 -28.67
CA SER A 123 27.36 -24.83 -29.33
C SER A 123 27.49 -25.51 -30.69
N PRO A 124 27.82 -24.78 -31.77
CA PRO A 124 28.12 -25.39 -33.06
C PRO A 124 29.44 -26.18 -32.99
N SER A 125 29.39 -27.46 -33.33
CA SER A 125 30.55 -28.35 -33.43
C SER A 125 31.41 -27.95 -34.64
N SER A 126 32.64 -27.49 -34.39
CA SER A 126 33.64 -27.26 -35.43
C SER A 126 34.31 -28.57 -35.81
N ARG A 127 34.12 -28.97 -37.08
CA ARG A 127 34.75 -30.10 -37.73
C ARG A 127 36.23 -29.78 -38.00
N VAL A 128 37.16 -30.64 -37.57
CA VAL A 128 38.54 -30.67 -38.08
C VAL A 128 38.86 -32.08 -38.55
N VAL A 129 39.25 -32.18 -39.82
CA VAL A 129 39.76 -33.38 -40.50
C VAL A 129 41.29 -33.34 -40.44
N SER A 130 41.94 -34.46 -40.08
CA SER A 130 43.32 -34.77 -40.48
C SER A 130 43.54 -36.28 -40.41
N GLY A 131 44.07 -36.87 -41.48
CA GLY A 131 44.25 -38.33 -41.68
C GLY A 131 45.63 -38.87 -41.26
N VAL A 132 45.96 -40.05 -41.83
CA VAL A 132 47.15 -40.96 -41.73
C VAL A 132 46.70 -42.30 -41.12
N SER A 133 46.52 -43.44 -41.82
CA SER A 133 47.29 -44.30 -42.76
C SER A 133 47.98 -45.50 -42.09
N GLY A 134 47.55 -46.73 -42.44
CA GLY A 134 48.26 -48.03 -42.27
C GLY A 134 48.23 -48.63 -40.85
N VAL A 135 48.19 -49.94 -40.57
CA VAL A 135 48.34 -51.21 -41.31
C VAL A 135 47.70 -52.35 -40.47
N SER A 136 47.26 -53.39 -41.20
CA SER A 136 46.84 -54.79 -40.95
C SER A 136 46.97 -55.50 -39.60
N GLU A 137 46.00 -56.41 -39.38
CA GLU A 137 46.07 -57.87 -39.03
C GLU A 137 45.03 -58.21 -37.95
N ASP A 138 44.48 -59.41 -37.81
CA ASP A 138 43.98 -60.45 -38.70
C ASP A 138 43.21 -61.40 -37.76
N SER A 139 42.08 -61.94 -38.23
CA SER A 139 41.48 -63.25 -37.88
C SER A 139 41.46 -63.81 -36.43
N LYS A 140 40.25 -64.13 -35.93
CA LYS A 140 39.73 -65.50 -35.63
C LYS A 140 38.40 -65.45 -34.85
N SER A 141 37.30 -65.95 -35.44
CA SER A 141 36.75 -67.32 -35.36
C SER A 141 35.93 -67.58 -34.10
#